data_AF-A0A2K4FUI2-F1
#
_entry.id   AF-A0A2K4FUI2-F1
#
_cell.length_a   1.000
_cell.length_b   1.000
_cell.length_c   1.000
_cell.angle_alpha   90.00
_cell.angle_beta   90.00
_cell.angle_gamma   90.00
#
_symmetry.space_group_name_H-M   'P 1'
#
loop_
_entity.id
_entity.type
_entity.pdbx_description
1 polymer ?
#
loop_
_entity_poly.entity_id
_entity_poly.type
_entity_poly.pdbx_seq_one_letter_code
_entity_poly.pdbx_strand_id
1 'polypeptide(L)'
;YQSSAKDMKPSTRQRFAALEFDYPDGALEAEIVAHEAGVDPALAAKLVAIAHCSRELKHRGLDEGVSTRMLIYAGVLIRDGVAPRDS
;
A
#
# COMPACT_ATOMS: atom_id res chain seq x y z
N TYR A 1 -17.14 -14.95 18.54
CA TYR A 1 -16.97 -16.25 17.86
C TYR A 1 -16.68 -15.92 16.40
N GLN A 2 -15.62 -16.51 15.82
CA GLN A 2 -15.07 -16.28 14.47
C GLN A 2 -14.02 -15.16 14.27
N SER A 3 -12.76 -15.55 14.44
CA SER A 3 -11.70 -15.35 13.42
C SER A 3 -10.71 -16.52 13.38
N SER A 4 -10.99 -17.64 14.07
CA SER A 4 -10.17 -18.85 14.09
C SER A 4 -10.29 -19.70 12.82
N ALA A 5 -10.65 -19.08 11.68
CA ALA A 5 -10.81 -19.74 10.40
C ALA A 5 -10.01 -18.99 9.32
N LYS A 6 -8.67 -19.08 9.38
CA LYS A 6 -7.76 -18.99 8.20
C LYS A 6 -6.27 -19.08 8.52
N ASP A 7 -5.86 -19.14 9.77
CA ASP A 7 -4.44 -19.36 10.07
C ASP A 7 -3.97 -20.75 9.65
N MET A 8 -2.82 -20.80 8.98
CA MET A 8 -2.16 -22.06 8.66
C MET A 8 -1.85 -22.82 9.96
N LYS A 9 -2.24 -24.11 10.00
CA LYS A 9 -1.89 -24.99 11.11
C LYS A 9 -0.36 -24.99 11.34
N PRO A 10 0.13 -25.06 12.59
CA PRO A 10 1.56 -25.01 12.88
C PRO A 10 2.37 -26.06 12.08
N SER A 11 1.84 -27.28 11.96
CA SER A 11 2.46 -28.37 11.20
C SER A 11 2.57 -28.10 9.69
N THR A 12 1.75 -27.19 9.15
CA THR A 12 1.85 -26.72 7.76
C THR A 12 2.83 -25.55 7.68
N ARG A 13 2.76 -24.60 8.61
CA ARG A 13 3.66 -23.43 8.67
C ARG A 13 5.14 -23.83 8.80
N GLN A 14 5.44 -24.83 9.63
CA GLN A 14 6.79 -25.35 9.85
C GLN A 14 7.41 -26.08 8.65
N ARG A 15 6.65 -26.28 7.56
CA ARG A 15 7.14 -26.91 6.32
C ARG A 15 7.54 -25.89 5.25
N PHE A 16 7.41 -24.59 5.53
CA PHE A 16 7.76 -23.51 4.60
C PHE A 16 8.74 -22.55 5.26
N ALA A 17 9.65 -22.00 4.45
CA ALA A 17 10.41 -20.81 4.84
C ALA A 17 9.49 -19.59 4.74
N ALA A 18 9.59 -18.67 5.70
CA ALA A 18 8.80 -17.45 5.73
C ALA A 18 9.68 -16.26 5.35
N LEU A 19 9.15 -15.40 4.47
CA LEU A 19 9.66 -14.05 4.23
C LEU A 19 8.51 -13.10 4.54
N GLU A 20 8.77 -12.16 5.44
CA GLU A 20 7.82 -11.11 5.77
C GLU A 20 8.05 -9.94 4.82
N PHE A 21 6.96 -9.42 4.27
CA PHE A 21 6.98 -8.24 3.42
C PHE A 21 6.23 -7.13 4.11
N ASP A 22 6.79 -5.93 4.05
CA ASP A 22 6.14 -4.70 4.44
C ASP A 22 6.24 -3.69 3.29
N TYR A 23 5.60 -2.54 3.46
CA TYR A 23 5.74 -1.44 2.52
C TYR A 23 7.22 -1.03 2.41
N PRO A 24 7.71 -0.74 1.18
CA PRO A 24 9.07 -0.27 1.00
C PRO A 24 9.28 1.10 1.66
N ASP A 25 10.54 1.50 1.82
CA ASP A 25 10.87 2.87 2.21
C ASP A 25 10.23 3.88 1.24
N GLY A 26 9.87 5.06 1.75
CA GLY A 26 9.08 6.04 1.01
C GLY A 26 9.72 6.50 -0.30
N ALA A 27 11.06 6.58 -0.36
CA ALA A 27 11.77 6.91 -1.59
C ALA A 27 11.62 5.80 -2.65
N LEU A 28 11.79 4.55 -2.24
CA LEU A 28 11.63 3.39 -3.11
C LEU A 28 10.16 3.19 -3.52
N GLU A 29 9.22 3.40 -2.60
CA GLU A 29 7.79 3.33 -2.92
C GLU A 29 7.39 4.39 -3.94
N ALA A 30 7.92 5.61 -3.83
CA ALA A 30 7.65 6.68 -4.78
C ALA A 30 8.21 6.37 -6.17
N GLU A 31 9.40 5.76 -6.25
CA GLU A 31 9.96 5.29 -7.52
C GLU A 31 9.08 4.22 -8.16
N ILE A 32 8.65 3.22 -7.37
CA ILE A 32 7.72 2.18 -7.83
C ILE A 32 6.42 2.79 -8.34
N VAL A 33 5.80 3.70 -7.57
CA VAL A 33 4.53 4.34 -7.95
C VAL A 33 4.71 5.20 -9.20
N ALA A 34 5.78 5.98 -9.30
CA ALA A 34 6.06 6.81 -10.48
C ALA A 34 6.20 5.95 -11.75
N HIS A 35 6.97 4.85 -11.65
CA HIS A 35 7.19 3.91 -12.75
C HIS A 35 5.89 3.20 -13.16
N GLU A 36 5.21 2.54 -12.22
CA GLU A 36 4.05 1.69 -12.51
C GLU A 36 2.80 2.50 -12.91
N ALA A 37 2.61 3.69 -12.34
CA ALA A 37 1.49 4.55 -12.71
C ALA A 37 1.80 5.45 -13.93
N GLY A 38 3.08 5.62 -14.29
CA GLY A 38 3.50 6.53 -15.35
C GLY A 38 3.23 7.99 -14.99
N VAL A 39 3.53 8.40 -13.76
CA VAL A 39 3.29 9.75 -13.24
C VAL A 39 4.59 10.45 -12.84
N ASP A 40 4.53 11.78 -12.71
CA ASP A 40 5.66 12.57 -12.25
C ASP A 40 6.15 12.14 -10.85
N PRO A 41 7.47 12.04 -10.61
CA PRO A 41 8.02 11.63 -9.30
C PRO A 41 7.55 12.50 -8.13
N ALA A 42 7.31 13.80 -8.33
CA ALA A 42 6.81 14.67 -7.27
C ALA A 42 5.33 14.39 -6.95
N LEU A 43 4.54 13.92 -7.91
CA LEU A 43 3.19 13.42 -7.64
C LEU A 43 3.24 12.10 -6.88
N ALA A 44 4.08 11.15 -7.30
CA ALA A 44 4.25 9.87 -6.62
C ALA A 44 4.69 10.06 -5.15
N ALA A 45 5.63 10.96 -4.89
CA ALA A 45 6.07 11.29 -3.54
C ALA A 45 4.92 11.84 -2.66
N LYS A 46 4.02 12.66 -3.22
CA LYS A 46 2.83 13.14 -2.49
C LYS A 46 1.86 12.02 -2.16
N LEU A 47 1.61 11.13 -3.11
CA LEU A 47 0.75 9.95 -2.92
C LEU A 47 1.31 9.04 -1.80
N VAL A 48 2.62 8.79 -1.80
CA VAL A 48 3.30 8.01 -0.76
C VAL A 48 3.23 8.69 0.61
N ALA A 49 3.41 10.01 0.68
CA ALA A 49 3.26 10.75 1.94
C ALA A 49 1.86 10.59 2.55
N ILE A 50 0.81 10.61 1.71
CA ILE A 50 -0.57 10.37 2.15
C ILE A 50 -0.73 8.93 2.68
N ALA A 51 -0.18 7.94 1.97
CA ALA A 51 -0.20 6.55 2.43
C ALA A 51 0.51 6.37 3.76
N HIS A 52 1.64 7.04 3.98
CA HIS A 52 2.34 6.98 5.26
C HIS A 52 1.44 7.44 6.41
N CYS A 53 0.80 8.61 6.28
CA CYS A 53 -0.16 9.10 7.27
C CYS A 53 -1.33 8.13 7.47
N SER A 54 -1.85 7.52 6.41
CA SER A 54 -2.92 6.51 6.52
C SER A 54 -2.46 5.25 7.27
N ARG A 55 -1.23 4.79 7.04
CA ARG A 55 -0.64 3.61 7.70
C ARG A 55 -0.35 3.87 9.18
N GLU A 56 0.02 5.09 9.55
CA GLU A 56 0.16 5.51 10.95
C GLU A 56 -1.17 5.51 11.72
N LEU A 57 -2.30 5.63 11.01
CA LEU A 57 -3.64 5.54 11.59
C LEU A 57 -4.15 4.10 11.72
N LYS A 58 -3.40 3.11 11.22
CA LYS A 58 -3.67 1.70 11.49
C LYS A 58 -3.72 1.50 13.01
N HIS A 59 -4.77 0.83 13.50
CA HIS A 59 -5.06 0.65 14.93
C HIS A 59 -5.58 1.89 15.69
N ARG A 60 -5.78 3.04 15.02
CA ARG A 60 -6.38 4.26 15.58
C ARG A 60 -7.71 4.65 14.92
N GLY A 61 -8.31 3.73 14.16
CA GLY A 61 -9.57 3.95 13.43
C GLY A 61 -9.59 3.35 12.03
N LEU A 62 -8.46 2.82 11.54
CA LEU A 62 -8.36 2.05 10.31
C LEU A 62 -7.93 0.61 10.61
N ASP A 63 -8.60 -0.35 9.97
CA ASP A 63 -8.24 -1.77 10.00
C ASP A 63 -6.92 -2.00 9.24
N GLU A 64 -6.75 -1.34 8.09
CA GLU A 64 -5.54 -1.37 7.26
C GLU A 64 -5.24 0.02 6.67
N GLY A 65 -3.95 0.32 6.48
CA GLY A 65 -3.50 1.53 5.78
C GLY A 65 -3.49 1.35 4.26
N VAL A 66 -3.38 2.47 3.52
CA VAL A 66 -3.34 2.46 2.05
C VAL A 66 -2.18 1.60 1.52
N SER A 67 -2.50 0.66 0.62
CA SER A 67 -1.50 -0.21 -0.02
C SER A 67 -0.80 0.47 -1.21
N THR A 68 0.41 0.02 -1.55
CA THR A 68 1.13 0.48 -2.76
C THR A 68 0.30 0.31 -4.03
N ARG A 69 -0.51 -0.76 -4.12
CA ARG A 69 -1.42 -0.98 -5.26
C ARG A 69 -2.47 0.11 -5.38
N MET A 70 -3.02 0.58 -4.26
CA MET A 70 -3.97 1.70 -4.26
C MET A 70 -3.31 3.00 -4.72
N LEU A 71 -2.04 3.23 -4.36
CA LEU A 71 -1.28 4.38 -4.85
C LEU A 71 -1.07 4.36 -6.36
N ILE A 72 -0.74 3.19 -6.92
CA ILE A 72 -0.59 3.00 -8.37
C ILE A 72 -1.92 3.33 -9.07
N TYR A 73 -3.05 2.82 -8.55
CA TYR A 73 -4.37 3.13 -9.12
C TYR A 73 -4.73 4.62 -9.01
N ALA A 74 -4.44 5.26 -7.88
CA ALA A 74 -4.64 6.70 -7.75
C ALA A 74 -3.80 7.49 -8.77
N GLY A 75 -2.54 7.10 -8.97
CA GLY A 75 -1.67 7.67 -9.99
C GLY A 75 -2.21 7.48 -11.41
N VAL A 76 -2.69 6.27 -11.74
CA VAL A 76 -3.32 5.96 -13.04
C VAL A 76 -4.55 6.83 -13.29
N LEU A 77 -5.43 6.98 -12.30
CA LEU A 77 -6.61 7.84 -12.43
C LEU A 77 -6.23 9.30 -12.67
N ILE A 78 -5.24 9.81 -11.93
CA ILE A 78 -4.77 11.19 -12.08
C ILE A 78 -4.14 11.41 -13.46
N ARG A 79 -3.31 10.46 -13.92
CA ARG A 79 -2.73 10.48 -15.27
C ARG A 79 -3.81 10.54 -16.35
N ASP A 80 -4.89 9.79 -16.16
CA ASP A 80 -6.00 9.69 -17.12
C ASP A 80 -6.98 10.88 -17.00
N GLY A 81 -6.64 11.90 -16.20
CA GLY A 81 -7.33 13.20 -16.17
C GLY A 81 -8.29 13.39 -15.00
N VAL A 82 -8.36 12.46 -14.04
CA VAL A 82 -9.12 12.67 -12.79
C VAL A 82 -8.38 13.72 -11.95
N ALA A 83 -9.08 14.75 -11.49
CA ALA A 83 -8.44 15.78 -10.70
C ALA A 83 -7.95 15.18 -9.36
N PRO A 84 -6.71 15.48 -8.91
CA PRO A 84 -6.17 14.98 -7.63
C PRO A 84 -6.99 15.36 -6.37
N ARG A 85 -8.05 16.17 -6.52
CA ARG A 85 -8.94 16.63 -5.46
C ARG A 85 -10.42 16.36 -5.76
N ASP A 86 -10.73 15.56 -6.78
CA ASP A 86 -12.08 15.02 -6.94
C ASP A 86 -12.14 13.70 -6.16
N SER A 87 -12.31 13.83 -4.84
CA SER A 87 -12.53 12.73 -3.90
C SER A 87 -13.37 13.24 -2.74
#